data_AF-C1C3B4-F1
#
_entry.id   AF-C1C3B4-F1
#
_cell.length_a   1.000
_cell.length_b   1.000
_cell.length_c   1.000
_cell.angle_alpha   90.00
_cell.angle_beta   90.00
_cell.angle_gamma   90.00
#
_symmetry.space_group_name_H-M   'P 1'
#
loop_
_entity.id
_entity.type
_entity.pdbx_description
1 polymer ?
#
loop_
_entity_poly.entity_id
_entity_poly.type
_entity_poly.pdbx_seq_one_letter_code
_entity_poly.pdbx_strand_id
1 'polypeptide(L)'
;MTEMAGDSLTLSRDVKRACELLEKLQKSKYCGEIPATKLAALQKVLQSEFLNAVREVYEHVYETVDVQGSPEIRASATAKATVAAFAASEGHAHPRVVELPKTEEGLGFNVMGGKEQNSPIYISRIIPGTHPRY
;
A
#
# COMPACT_ATOMS: atom_id res chain seq x y z
N MET A 1 -22.51 -25.74 -7.43
CA MET A 1 -21.95 -24.39 -7.54
C MET A 1 -21.05 -24.20 -6.33
N THR A 2 -19.76 -24.44 -6.49
CA THR A 2 -18.76 -24.22 -5.43
C THR A 2 -18.40 -22.74 -5.43
N GLU A 3 -18.82 -22.03 -4.39
CA GLU A 3 -18.39 -20.66 -4.13
C GLU A 3 -16.86 -20.62 -4.06
N MET A 4 -16.25 -19.79 -4.92
CA MET A 4 -14.84 -19.48 -4.81
C MET A 4 -14.65 -18.67 -3.53
N ALA A 5 -14.21 -19.35 -2.47
CA ALA A 5 -13.69 -18.69 -1.29
C ALA A 5 -12.64 -17.68 -1.75
N GLY A 6 -12.94 -16.38 -1.61
CA GLY A 6 -11.93 -15.35 -1.84
C GLY A 6 -10.75 -15.68 -0.94
N ASP A 7 -9.55 -15.81 -1.53
CA ASP A 7 -8.32 -16.09 -0.79
C ASP A 7 -8.17 -15.06 0.33
N SER A 8 -8.51 -15.45 1.55
CA SER A 8 -8.32 -14.63 2.72
C SER A 8 -6.82 -14.44 2.89
N LEU A 9 -6.37 -13.20 2.98
CA LEU A 9 -4.97 -12.89 3.23
C LEU A 9 -4.48 -13.63 4.49
N THR A 10 -3.30 -14.23 4.41
CA THR A 10 -2.71 -15.01 5.51
C THR A 10 -1.58 -14.27 6.21
N LEU A 11 -1.42 -12.97 5.93
CA LEU A 11 -0.27 -12.16 6.35
C LEU A 11 -0.06 -12.19 7.86
N SER A 12 -1.10 -12.02 8.68
CA SER A 12 -0.95 -12.10 10.15
C SER A 12 -0.45 -13.47 10.61
N ARG A 13 -0.91 -14.56 9.98
CA ARG A 13 -0.47 -15.92 10.30
C ARG A 13 0.99 -16.13 9.88
N ASP A 14 1.34 -15.63 8.70
CA ASP A 14 2.66 -15.84 8.12
C ASP A 14 3.73 -15.01 8.84
N VAL A 15 3.42 -13.77 9.26
CA VAL A 15 4.30 -12.94 10.11
C VAL A 15 4.52 -13.61 11.47
N LYS A 16 3.45 -14.09 12.11
CA LYS A 16 3.57 -14.84 13.38
C LYS A 16 4.44 -16.07 13.22
N ARG A 17 4.23 -16.84 12.14
CA ARG A 17 5.01 -18.03 11.85
C ARG A 17 6.47 -17.70 11.59
N ALA A 18 6.77 -16.62 10.87
CA ALA A 18 8.13 -16.16 10.64
C ALA A 18 8.84 -15.82 11.96
N CYS A 19 8.18 -15.12 12.89
CA CYS A 19 8.74 -14.86 14.23
C CYS A 19 9.05 -16.15 15.00
N GLU A 20 8.13 -17.13 15.01
CA GLU A 20 8.38 -18.43 15.67
C GLU A 20 9.59 -19.16 15.09
N LEU A 21 9.76 -19.11 13.76
CA LEU A 21 10.89 -19.75 13.08
C LEU A 21 12.21 -19.03 13.39
N LEU A 22 12.20 -17.69 13.47
CA LEU A 22 13.37 -16.91 13.87
C LEU A 22 13.82 -17.26 15.29
N GLU A 23 12.89 -17.42 16.23
CA GLU A 23 13.21 -17.84 17.60
C GLU A 23 13.81 -19.26 17.65
N LYS A 24 13.24 -20.19 16.87
CA LYS A 24 13.76 -21.55 16.77
C LYS A 24 15.15 -21.57 16.17
N LEU A 25 15.41 -20.76 15.15
CA LEU A 25 16.74 -20.64 14.52
C LEU A 25 17.77 -20.08 15.50
N GLN A 26 17.41 -19.05 16.27
CA GLN A 26 18.30 -18.48 17.30
C GLN A 26 18.64 -19.49 18.43
N LYS A 27 17.69 -20.36 18.79
CA LYS A 27 17.86 -21.38 19.84
C LYS A 27 18.48 -22.69 19.33
N SER A 28 18.61 -22.85 18.01
CA SER A 28 19.05 -24.10 17.39
C SER A 28 20.57 -24.22 17.34
N LYS A 29 21.05 -25.47 17.30
CA LYS A 29 22.46 -25.83 17.15
C LYS A 29 23.12 -25.30 15.87
N TYR A 30 22.32 -24.85 14.89
CA TYR A 30 22.77 -24.24 13.62
C TYR A 30 23.07 -22.73 13.72
N CYS A 31 23.02 -22.14 14.92
CA CYS A 31 23.34 -20.72 15.16
C CYS A 31 24.78 -20.32 14.73
N GLY A 32 25.67 -21.28 14.46
CA GLY A 32 27.03 -21.01 13.98
C GLY A 32 27.12 -20.46 12.55
N GLU A 33 26.09 -20.68 11.71
CA GLU A 33 26.11 -20.26 10.29
C GLU A 33 25.40 -18.92 10.04
N ILE A 34 24.51 -18.50 10.95
CA ILE A 34 23.66 -17.31 10.75
C ILE A 34 23.92 -16.28 11.85
N PRO A 35 24.26 -15.02 11.51
CA PRO A 35 24.46 -13.98 12.51
C PRO A 35 23.20 -13.74 13.36
N ALA A 36 23.28 -14.05 14.66
CA ALA A 36 22.18 -13.89 15.61
C ALA A 36 21.64 -12.43 15.66
N THR A 37 22.51 -11.45 15.42
CA THR A 37 22.14 -10.03 15.34
C THR A 37 21.17 -9.72 14.20
N LYS A 38 21.34 -10.37 13.03
CA LYS A 38 20.43 -10.22 11.89
C LYS A 38 19.08 -10.86 12.16
N LEU A 39 19.07 -12.04 12.80
CA LEU A 39 17.83 -12.72 13.19
C LEU A 39 17.04 -11.88 14.20
N ALA A 40 17.71 -11.34 15.22
CA ALA A 40 17.08 -10.49 16.22
C ALA A 40 16.59 -9.17 15.62
N ALA A 41 17.35 -8.56 14.71
CA ALA A 41 16.92 -7.35 14.02
C ALA A 41 15.68 -7.60 13.14
N LEU A 42 15.67 -8.69 12.36
CA LEU A 42 14.52 -9.05 11.53
C LEU A 42 13.29 -9.35 12.39
N GLN A 43 13.45 -10.07 13.50
CA GLN A 43 12.35 -10.34 14.43
C GLN A 43 11.76 -9.04 14.99
N LYS A 44 12.61 -8.08 15.39
CA LYS A 44 12.15 -6.75 15.85
C LYS A 44 11.40 -5.99 14.77
N VAL A 45 11.85 -6.03 13.52
CA VAL A 45 11.14 -5.41 12.39
C VAL A 45 9.78 -6.07 12.19
N LEU A 46 9.73 -7.40 12.19
CA LEU A 46 8.48 -8.17 12.03
C LEU A 46 7.46 -7.93 13.15
N GLN A 47 7.94 -7.65 14.36
CA GLN A 47 7.10 -7.36 15.53
C GLN A 47 6.84 -5.86 15.74
N SER A 48 7.40 -4.99 14.88
CA SER A 48 7.30 -3.54 15.07
C SER A 48 5.87 -3.04 14.85
N GLU A 49 5.48 -2.01 15.60
CA GLU A 49 4.22 -1.29 15.41
C GLU A 49 4.08 -0.76 13.98
N PHE A 50 5.19 -0.32 13.38
CA PHE A 50 5.23 0.13 12.00
C PHE A 50 4.82 -0.97 11.01
N LEU A 51 5.41 -2.17 11.09
CA LEU A 51 5.03 -3.26 10.17
C LEU A 51 3.59 -3.72 10.41
N ASN A 52 3.13 -3.73 11.67
CA ASN A 52 1.73 -4.03 11.98
C ASN A 52 0.78 -3.02 11.30
N ALA A 53 1.09 -1.72 11.37
CA ALA A 53 0.32 -0.70 10.68
C ALA A 53 0.37 -0.89 9.15
N VAL A 54 1.53 -1.21 8.57
CA VAL A 54 1.65 -1.49 7.13
C VAL A 54 0.78 -2.69 6.71
N ARG A 55 0.76 -3.76 7.53
CA ARG A 55 -0.10 -4.93 7.28
C ARG A 55 -1.58 -4.54 7.30
N GLU A 56 -2.02 -3.81 8.32
CA GLU A 56 -3.42 -3.40 8.46
C GLU A 56 -3.89 -2.55 7.28
N VAL A 57 -3.06 -1.58 6.85
CA VAL A 57 -3.37 -0.78 5.65
C VAL A 57 -3.39 -1.65 4.40
N TYR A 58 -2.44 -2.58 4.23
CA TYR A 58 -2.43 -3.49 3.09
C TYR A 58 -3.70 -4.33 3.02
N GLU A 59 -4.11 -4.96 4.14
CA GLU A 59 -5.32 -5.78 4.23
C GLU A 59 -6.56 -4.95 3.91
N HIS A 60 -6.69 -3.76 4.50
CA HIS A 60 -7.80 -2.85 4.23
C HIS A 60 -7.87 -2.40 2.77
N VAL A 61 -6.72 -2.05 2.18
CA VAL A 61 -6.64 -1.66 0.76
C VAL A 61 -6.97 -2.85 -0.13
N TYR A 62 -6.53 -4.06 0.20
CA TYR A 62 -6.80 -5.26 -0.59
C TYR A 62 -8.29 -5.60 -0.65
N GLU A 63 -9.01 -5.40 0.45
CA GLU A 63 -10.45 -5.59 0.55
C GLU A 63 -11.25 -4.53 -0.21
N THR A 64 -10.76 -3.29 -0.26
CA THR A 64 -11.51 -2.14 -0.79
C THR A 64 -11.14 -1.76 -2.22
N VAL A 65 -9.96 -2.19 -2.71
CA VAL A 65 -9.52 -1.94 -4.08
C VAL A 65 -10.28 -2.84 -5.05
N ASP A 66 -11.23 -2.25 -5.77
CA ASP A 66 -11.90 -2.87 -6.91
C ASP A 66 -10.98 -2.78 -8.14
N VAL A 67 -10.12 -3.79 -8.30
CA VAL A 67 -9.27 -3.96 -9.49
C VAL A 67 -9.76 -5.16 -10.26
N GLN A 68 -10.27 -4.89 -11.47
CA GLN A 68 -10.52 -5.92 -12.46
C GLN A 68 -9.18 -6.51 -12.93
N GLY A 69 -8.89 -7.76 -12.59
CA GLY A 69 -7.63 -8.40 -12.97
C GLY A 69 -7.35 -9.70 -12.19
N SER A 70 -6.19 -10.30 -12.45
CA SER A 70 -5.72 -11.47 -11.70
C SER A 70 -5.37 -11.09 -10.25
N PRO A 71 -5.28 -12.07 -9.32
CA PRO A 71 -4.83 -11.84 -7.96
C PRO A 71 -3.48 -11.13 -7.87
N GLU A 72 -2.54 -11.37 -8.81
CA GLU A 72 -1.27 -10.64 -8.83
C GLU A 72 -1.43 -9.16 -9.16
N ILE A 73 -2.33 -8.80 -10.09
CA ILE A 73 -2.60 -7.41 -10.45
C ILE A 73 -3.21 -6.68 -9.25
N ARG A 74 -4.18 -7.31 -8.57
CA ARG A 74 -4.76 -6.77 -7.33
C ARG A 74 -3.71 -6.61 -6.23
N ALA A 75 -2.85 -7.60 -6.02
CA ALA A 75 -1.78 -7.53 -5.03
C ALA A 75 -0.78 -6.39 -5.34
N SER A 76 -0.42 -6.21 -6.61
CA SER A 76 0.45 -5.11 -7.05
C SER A 76 -0.19 -3.74 -6.85
N ALA A 77 -1.46 -3.58 -7.23
CA ALA A 77 -2.20 -2.34 -7.03
C ALA A 77 -2.34 -2.00 -5.54
N THR A 78 -2.64 -3.01 -4.71
CA THR A 78 -2.72 -2.88 -3.25
C THR A 78 -1.40 -2.43 -2.66
N ALA A 79 -0.28 -3.04 -3.06
CA ALA A 79 1.04 -2.66 -2.59
C ALA A 79 1.36 -1.19 -2.94
N LYS A 80 1.06 -0.77 -4.18
CA LYS A 80 1.27 0.62 -4.62
C LYS A 80 0.42 1.62 -3.82
N ALA A 81 -0.86 1.30 -3.61
CA ALA A 81 -1.77 2.14 -2.85
C ALA A 81 -1.37 2.23 -1.37
N THR A 82 -0.92 1.12 -0.77
CA THR A 82 -0.38 1.09 0.60
C THR A 82 0.82 2.02 0.73
N VAL A 83 1.80 1.93 -0.18
CA VAL A 83 2.97 2.84 -0.20
C VAL A 83 2.54 4.29 -0.35
N ALA A 84 1.60 4.59 -1.25
CA ALA A 84 1.10 5.94 -1.45
C ALA A 84 0.40 6.51 -0.20
N ALA A 85 -0.37 5.68 0.52
CA ALA A 85 -1.05 6.08 1.76
C ALA A 85 -0.05 6.46 2.87
N PHE A 86 1.03 5.68 3.04
CA PHE A 86 2.09 6.02 3.98
C PHE A 86 2.90 7.24 3.55
N ALA A 87 3.25 7.35 2.26
CA ALA A 87 3.95 8.53 1.73
C ALA A 87 3.13 9.82 1.88
N ALA A 88 1.80 9.73 1.80
CA ALA A 88 0.90 10.85 2.09
C ALA A 88 0.82 11.18 3.59
N SER A 89 0.99 10.18 4.46
CA SER A 89 0.97 10.33 5.93
C SER A 89 2.28 10.90 6.48
N GLU A 90 3.42 10.59 5.85
CA GLU A 90 4.74 11.13 6.20
C GLU A 90 4.93 12.55 5.64
N GLY A 91 4.51 13.57 6.40
CA GLY A 91 5.04 14.93 6.32
C GLY A 91 4.75 15.75 5.06
N HIS A 92 3.97 15.24 4.11
CA HIS A 92 3.59 15.96 2.88
C HIS A 92 2.09 16.29 2.80
N ALA A 93 1.41 16.33 3.94
CA ALA A 93 0.02 16.79 4.06
C ALA A 93 -0.15 18.31 3.89
N HIS A 94 0.88 19.03 3.39
CA HIS A 94 0.70 20.42 2.99
C HIS A 94 0.08 20.45 1.60
N PRO A 95 -1.07 21.12 1.40
CA PRO A 95 -1.59 21.40 0.07
C PRO A 95 -0.46 21.98 -0.78
N ARG A 96 -0.01 21.24 -1.79
CA ARG A 96 0.93 21.78 -2.75
C ARG A 96 0.14 22.69 -3.67
N VAL A 97 0.35 23.99 -3.51
CA VAL A 97 -0.19 24.97 -4.46
C VAL A 97 0.59 24.79 -5.76
N VAL A 98 -0.06 24.17 -6.74
CA VAL A 98 0.46 24.08 -8.11
C VAL A 98 -0.24 25.15 -8.91
N GLU A 99 0.53 26.10 -9.45
CA GLU A 99 0.00 27.04 -10.43
C GLU A 99 -0.18 26.31 -11.75
N LEU A 100 -1.43 26.17 -12.17
CA LEU A 100 -1.78 25.54 -13.43
C LEU A 100 -2.09 26.64 -14.46
N PRO A 101 -1.33 26.73 -15.56
CA PRO A 101 -1.63 27.68 -16.62
C PRO A 101 -2.97 27.29 -17.26
N LYS A 102 -3.95 28.21 -17.21
CA LYS A 102 -5.24 28.02 -17.87
C LYS A 102 -5.06 28.18 -19.37
N THR A 103 -5.25 27.10 -20.13
CA THR A 103 -5.31 27.14 -21.59
C THR A 103 -6.74 27.46 -22.06
N GLU A 104 -6.95 27.61 -23.37
CA GLU A 104 -8.31 27.76 -23.94
C GLU A 104 -9.23 26.56 -23.59
N GLU A 105 -8.63 25.39 -23.31
CA GLU A 105 -9.31 24.16 -22.92
C GLU A 105 -9.44 23.98 -21.38
N GLY A 106 -9.01 24.96 -20.59
CA GLY A 106 -9.08 24.94 -19.12
C GLY A 106 -7.78 24.51 -18.44
N LEU A 107 -7.86 23.78 -17.33
CA LEU A 107 -6.69 23.34 -16.53
C LEU A 107 -6.11 21.99 -17.00
N GLY A 108 -6.62 21.43 -18.09
CA GLY A 108 -6.15 20.14 -18.62
C GLY A 108 -6.72 18.90 -17.91
N PHE A 109 -7.59 19.05 -16.91
CA PHE A 109 -8.30 17.93 -16.29
C PHE A 109 -9.70 18.32 -15.81
N ASN A 110 -10.59 17.33 -15.69
CA ASN A 110 -11.92 17.52 -15.12
C ASN A 110 -12.11 16.69 -13.85
N VAL A 111 -12.38 17.37 -12.74
CA VAL A 111 -12.66 16.76 -11.44
C VAL A 111 -14.16 16.54 -11.31
N MET A 112 -14.56 15.32 -10.94
CA MET A 112 -15.96 14.97 -10.64
C MET A 112 -16.04 14.43 -9.22
N GLY A 113 -17.24 14.55 -8.63
CA GLY A 113 -17.51 14.06 -7.29
C GLY A 113 -17.08 15.02 -6.18
N GLY A 114 -17.18 14.55 -4.94
CA GLY A 114 -16.99 15.34 -3.74
C GLY A 114 -18.12 15.15 -2.74
N LYS A 115 -17.88 15.63 -1.52
CA LYS A 115 -18.81 15.48 -0.39
C LYS A 115 -20.22 16.01 -0.69
N GLU A 116 -20.34 17.10 -1.44
CA GLU A 116 -21.63 17.69 -1.83
C GLU A 116 -22.42 16.83 -2.83
N GLN A 117 -21.72 15.98 -3.59
CA GLN A 117 -22.30 15.06 -4.56
C GLN A 117 -22.36 13.62 -4.03
N ASN A 118 -22.07 13.41 -2.73
CA ASN A 118 -21.96 12.12 -2.05
C ASN A 118 -21.23 11.04 -2.87
N SER A 119 -20.19 11.44 -3.60
CA SER A 119 -19.45 10.58 -4.54
C SER A 119 -17.95 10.76 -4.36
N PRO A 120 -17.15 9.70 -4.59
CA PRO A 120 -15.70 9.79 -4.60
C PRO A 120 -15.21 10.85 -5.60
N ILE A 121 -14.10 11.52 -5.28
CA ILE A 121 -13.48 12.46 -6.22
C ILE A 121 -12.68 11.65 -7.25
N TYR A 122 -12.93 11.89 -8.54
CA TYR A 122 -12.14 11.29 -9.62
C TYR A 122 -11.84 12.28 -10.74
N ILE A 123 -10.71 12.06 -11.42
CA ILE A 123 -10.33 12.81 -12.61
C ILE A 123 -10.95 12.13 -13.83
N SER A 124 -12.04 12.69 -14.33
CA SER A 124 -12.83 12.14 -15.43
C SER A 124 -12.19 12.31 -16.81
N ARG A 125 -11.28 13.27 -16.96
CA ARG A 125 -10.56 13.55 -18.22
C ARG A 125 -9.19 14.14 -17.91
N ILE A 126 -8.18 13.73 -18.66
CA ILE A 126 -6.85 14.35 -18.72
C ILE A 126 -6.58 14.74 -20.18
N ILE A 127 -6.18 15.98 -20.42
CA ILE A 127 -5.83 16.50 -21.74
C ILE A 127 -4.32 16.31 -21.95
N PRO A 128 -3.89 15.48 -22.92
CA PRO A 128 -2.48 15.27 -23.22
C PRO A 128 -1.77 16.58 -23.62
N GLY A 129 -0.55 16.80 -23.13
CA GLY A 129 0.28 17.95 -23.53
C GLY A 129 0.17 19.21 -22.65
N THR A 130 -0.68 19.21 -21.62
CA THR A 130 -0.88 20.34 -20.69
C THR A 130 0.04 20.32 -19.45
N HIS A 131 1.07 19.48 -19.43
CA HIS A 131 1.96 19.38 -18.27
C HIS A 131 2.83 20.64 -18.11
N PRO A 132 2.94 21.21 -16.89
CA PRO A 132 4.01 22.14 -16.60
C PRO A 132 5.35 21.42 -16.81
N ARG A 133 6.18 21.97 -17.70
CA ARG A 133 7.59 21.61 -17.78
C ARG A 133 8.23 22.13 -16.48
N TYR A 134 8.57 21.24 -15.56
CA TYR A 134 9.48 21.55 -14.46
C TYR A 134 10.92 21.58 -14.98
#